data_AF-A0A6N8VCD6-F1
#
_entry.id   AF-A0A6N8VCD6-F1
#
_cell.length_a   1.000
_cell.length_b   1.000
_cell.length_c   1.000
_cell.angle_alpha   90.00
_cell.angle_beta   90.00
_cell.angle_gamma   90.00
#
_symmetry.space_group_name_H-M   'P 1'
#
loop_
_entity.id
_entity.type
_entity.pdbx_description
1 polymer ?
#
loop_
_entity_poly.entity_id
_entity_poly.type
_entity_poly.pdbx_seq_one_letter_code
_entity_poly.pdbx_strand_id
1 'polypeptide(L)'
;MSYRTNPDRILENIDRARSRDMERALSLNDRQARGKELDTDIPDGDSTTPERLRRLFTLVESGYRRAAQNTEIGPLAARFRAIGDISHQTARGDVSVSIHYLDAERHDDVGVVPFGVTPHDLEEAKKATRTSRPDVNAIKVLRLRLRDGVLAAYRKIEPRLRDAIKERADIGHVAAEVTLDLRPNAPSL
;
A
#
# COMPACT_ATOMS: atom_id res chain seq x y z
N MET A 1 9.79 -51.71 -0.42
CA MET A 1 10.33 -50.48 -1.05
C MET A 1 10.75 -49.54 0.05
N SER A 2 12.06 -49.29 0.20
CA SER A 2 12.60 -48.45 1.26
C SER A 2 12.37 -46.99 0.87
N TYR A 3 11.50 -46.27 1.60
CA TYR A 3 11.43 -44.81 1.58
C TYR A 3 12.68 -44.27 2.29
N ARG A 4 13.85 -44.40 1.67
CA ARG A 4 15.00 -43.57 2.01
C ARG A 4 14.74 -42.21 1.39
N THR A 5 14.02 -41.36 2.14
CA THR A 5 13.93 -39.94 1.84
C THR A 5 15.35 -39.40 1.91
N ASN A 6 15.99 -39.22 0.76
CA ASN A 6 17.38 -38.81 0.66
C ASN A 6 17.48 -37.37 1.21
N PRO A 7 18.19 -37.11 2.32
CA PRO A 7 18.23 -35.79 2.95
C PRO A 7 18.67 -34.69 1.98
N ASP A 8 19.53 -35.00 1.01
CA ASP A 8 19.97 -34.05 -0.02
C ASP A 8 18.82 -33.60 -0.93
N ARG A 9 17.88 -34.50 -1.27
CA ARG A 9 16.67 -34.16 -2.04
C ARG A 9 15.67 -33.33 -1.23
N ILE A 10 15.63 -33.52 0.09
CA ILE A 10 14.78 -32.72 0.97
C ILE A 10 15.35 -31.29 1.04
N LEU A 11 16.66 -31.15 1.20
CA LEU A 11 17.35 -29.85 1.22
C LEU A 11 17.20 -29.11 -0.10
N GLU A 12 17.41 -29.77 -1.25
CA GLU A 12 17.16 -29.17 -2.57
C GLU A 12 15.70 -28.73 -2.78
N ASN A 13 14.73 -29.51 -2.29
CA ASN A 13 13.32 -29.15 -2.38
C ASN A 13 12.96 -27.98 -1.47
N ILE A 14 13.56 -27.90 -0.27
CA ILE A 14 13.42 -26.76 0.65
C ILE A 14 14.04 -25.51 0.01
N ASP A 15 15.24 -25.59 -0.54
CA ASP A 15 15.90 -24.45 -1.18
C ASP A 15 15.16 -23.98 -2.44
N ARG A 16 14.62 -24.91 -3.24
CA ARG A 16 13.78 -24.58 -4.40
C ARG A 16 12.41 -24.04 -3.99
N ALA A 17 11.83 -24.47 -2.86
CA ALA A 17 10.62 -23.89 -2.32
C ALA A 17 10.89 -22.47 -1.78
N ARG A 18 11.97 -22.30 -1.02
CA ARG A 18 12.40 -21.02 -0.45
C ARG A 18 12.74 -20.00 -1.53
N SER A 19 13.41 -20.43 -2.60
CA SER A 19 13.70 -19.58 -3.76
C SER A 19 12.42 -19.14 -4.48
N ARG A 20 11.45 -20.05 -4.65
CA ARG A 20 10.14 -19.71 -5.22
C ARG A 20 9.35 -18.76 -4.31
N ASP A 21 9.38 -18.94 -3.00
CA ASP A 21 8.71 -18.06 -2.05
C ASP A 21 9.37 -16.67 -2.00
N MET A 22 10.70 -16.60 -2.07
CA MET A 22 11.43 -15.34 -2.23
C MET A 22 11.09 -14.64 -3.55
N GLU A 23 11.03 -15.38 -4.66
CA GLU A 23 10.66 -14.83 -5.97
C GLU A 23 9.20 -14.34 -5.99
N ARG A 24 8.30 -15.04 -5.27
CA ARG A 24 6.91 -14.64 -5.08
C ARG A 24 6.80 -13.40 -4.18
N ALA A 25 7.60 -13.31 -3.12
CA ALA A 25 7.66 -12.14 -2.24
C ALA A 25 8.26 -10.91 -2.95
N LEU A 26 9.29 -11.11 -3.77
CA LEU A 26 9.85 -10.09 -4.65
C LEU A 26 8.80 -9.63 -5.68
N SER A 27 8.08 -10.58 -6.32
CA SER A 27 6.98 -10.25 -7.23
C SER A 27 5.79 -9.55 -6.55
N LEU A 28 5.59 -9.73 -5.24
CA LEU A 28 4.55 -9.03 -4.47
C LEU A 28 5.01 -7.62 -4.07
N ASN A 29 6.28 -7.47 -3.67
CA ASN A 29 6.88 -6.17 -3.39
C ASN A 29 6.92 -5.29 -4.65
N ASP A 30 7.21 -5.87 -5.82
CA ASP A 30 7.18 -5.13 -7.10
C ASP A 30 5.77 -4.68 -7.53
N ARG A 31 4.71 -5.16 -6.85
CA ARG A 31 3.30 -4.79 -7.11
C ARG A 31 2.78 -3.72 -6.18
N GLN A 32 3.57 -3.30 -5.20
CA GLN A 32 3.11 -2.41 -4.14
C GLN A 32 4.10 -1.26 -3.92
N ALA A 33 3.56 -0.08 -3.68
CA ALA A 33 4.28 1.02 -3.05
C ALA A 33 3.79 1.10 -1.61
N ARG A 34 4.71 1.08 -0.65
CA ARG A 34 4.38 1.04 0.78
C ARG A 34 5.09 2.15 1.53
N GLY A 35 4.38 2.77 2.46
CA GLY A 35 4.93 3.72 3.40
C GLY A 35 4.44 3.41 4.79
N LYS A 36 5.36 2.98 5.66
CA LYS A 36 5.09 2.71 7.07
C LYS A 36 5.77 3.77 7.94
N GLU A 37 5.04 4.29 8.91
CA GLU A 37 5.54 5.21 9.92
C GLU A 37 5.19 4.67 11.31
N LEU A 38 6.15 4.78 12.24
CA LEU A 38 5.98 4.39 13.63
C LEU A 38 6.03 5.66 14.48
N ASP A 39 5.02 5.82 15.32
CA ASP A 39 4.98 6.84 16.35
C ASP A 39 5.13 6.17 17.70
N THR A 40 6.21 6.54 18.40
CA THR A 40 6.46 6.07 19.76
C THR A 40 6.15 7.11 20.83
N ASP A 41 5.75 8.31 20.45
CA ASP A 41 5.57 9.42 21.38
C ASP A 41 4.21 9.30 22.05
N ILE A 42 4.21 9.13 23.37
CA ILE A 42 2.98 9.03 24.16
C ILE A 42 2.29 10.40 24.16
N PRO A 43 0.99 10.50 23.80
CA PRO A 43 0.27 11.76 23.81
C PRO A 43 0.09 12.26 25.24
N ASP A 44 0.03 13.58 25.43
CA ASP A 44 -0.17 14.17 26.76
C ASP A 44 -1.50 13.69 27.39
N GLY A 45 -1.52 13.53 28.71
CA GLY A 45 -2.68 13.03 29.45
C GLY A 45 -3.92 13.92 29.35
N ASP A 46 -3.73 15.21 29.04
CA ASP A 46 -4.80 16.18 28.78
C ASP A 46 -5.15 16.34 27.29
N SER A 47 -4.47 15.60 26.40
CA SER A 47 -4.71 15.66 24.96
C SER A 47 -6.17 15.37 24.62
N THR A 48 -6.78 16.30 23.91
CA THR A 48 -8.17 16.19 23.50
C THR A 48 -8.36 15.16 22.39
N THR A 49 -9.58 14.61 22.26
CA THR A 49 -9.92 13.69 21.17
C THR A 49 -9.53 14.21 19.77
N PRO A 50 -9.77 15.49 19.40
CA PRO A 50 -9.33 16.02 18.12
C PRO A 50 -7.81 16.06 17.93
N GLU A 51 -7.03 16.32 18.99
CA GLU A 51 -5.56 16.33 18.93
C GLU A 51 -5.02 14.92 18.71
N ARG A 52 -5.57 13.94 19.42
CA ARG A 52 -5.21 12.52 19.25
C ARG A 52 -5.56 11.99 17.86
N LEU A 53 -6.71 12.38 17.31
CA LEU A 53 -7.05 12.10 15.90
C LEU A 53 -6.09 12.77 14.93
N ARG A 54 -5.70 14.02 15.20
CA ARG A 54 -4.74 14.75 14.36
C ARG A 54 -3.38 14.05 14.34
N ARG A 55 -2.90 13.56 15.49
CA ARG A 55 -1.68 12.73 15.60
C ARG A 55 -1.75 11.52 14.69
N LEU A 56 -2.83 10.71 14.77
CA LEU A 56 -3.03 9.55 13.90
C LEU A 56 -3.08 9.95 12.41
N PHE A 57 -3.74 11.05 12.08
CA PHE A 57 -3.78 11.55 10.70
C PHE A 57 -2.40 11.98 10.20
N THR A 58 -1.61 12.68 11.00
CA THR A 58 -0.24 13.07 10.66
C THR A 58 0.66 11.84 10.44
N LEU A 59 0.43 10.76 11.18
CA LEU A 59 1.12 9.49 10.97
C LEU A 59 0.78 8.87 9.61
N VAL A 60 -0.50 8.85 9.26
CA VAL A 60 -0.98 8.41 7.93
C VAL A 60 -0.43 9.31 6.82
N GLU A 61 -0.39 10.63 7.03
CA GLU A 61 0.18 11.57 6.07
C GLU A 61 1.67 11.30 5.83
N SER A 62 2.42 10.98 6.87
CA SER A 62 3.84 10.60 6.78
C SER A 62 4.02 9.29 6.01
N GLY A 63 3.19 8.28 6.30
CA GLY A 63 3.13 7.03 5.52
C GLY A 63 2.80 7.28 4.05
N TYR A 64 1.81 8.13 3.75
CA TYR A 64 1.48 8.56 2.39
C TYR A 64 2.66 9.22 1.68
N ARG A 65 3.36 10.16 2.34
CA ARG A 65 4.51 10.84 1.77
C ARG A 65 5.63 9.86 1.43
N ARG A 66 5.88 8.85 2.27
CA ARG A 66 6.83 7.76 1.97
C ARG A 66 6.39 6.93 0.77
N ALA A 67 5.14 6.45 0.75
CA ALA A 67 4.61 5.65 -0.35
C ALA A 67 4.61 6.41 -1.70
N ALA A 68 4.49 7.74 -1.67
CA ALA A 68 4.51 8.60 -2.85
C ALA A 68 5.91 8.89 -3.42
N GLN A 69 6.98 8.52 -2.68
CA GLN A 69 8.36 8.71 -3.13
C GLN A 69 8.64 7.88 -4.38
N ASN A 70 9.58 8.35 -5.20
CA ASN A 70 9.90 7.68 -6.46
C ASN A 70 10.52 6.29 -6.25
N THR A 71 11.19 6.08 -5.12
CA THR A 71 11.76 4.78 -4.72
C THR A 71 10.68 3.71 -4.58
N GLU A 72 9.52 4.08 -4.03
CA GLU A 72 8.38 3.17 -3.82
C GLU A 72 7.49 3.09 -5.06
N ILE A 73 7.10 4.23 -5.64
CA ILE A 73 6.09 4.25 -6.71
C ILE A 73 6.69 4.03 -8.11
N GLY A 74 8.01 4.19 -8.28
CA GLY A 74 8.72 4.03 -9.55
C GLY A 74 8.63 2.60 -10.11
N PRO A 75 8.94 1.55 -9.33
CA PRO A 75 8.77 0.15 -9.76
C PRO A 75 7.34 -0.15 -10.23
N LEU A 76 6.34 0.35 -9.51
CA LEU A 76 4.93 0.24 -9.88
C LEU A 76 4.62 0.89 -11.24
N ALA A 77 5.15 2.10 -11.47
CA ALA A 77 4.97 2.82 -12.73
C ALA A 77 5.65 2.09 -13.91
N ALA A 78 6.81 1.48 -13.69
CA ALA A 78 7.49 0.67 -14.70
C ALA A 78 6.67 -0.55 -15.12
N ARG A 79 5.99 -1.22 -14.16
CA ARG A 79 5.04 -2.30 -14.46
C ARG A 79 3.79 -1.79 -15.15
N PHE A 80 3.29 -0.62 -14.74
CA PHE A 80 2.16 0.02 -15.40
C PHE A 80 2.48 0.36 -16.86
N ARG A 81 3.74 0.64 -17.24
CA ARG A 81 4.16 0.79 -18.64
C ARG A 81 3.88 -0.48 -19.47
N ALA A 82 4.18 -1.65 -18.92
CA ALA A 82 3.89 -2.92 -19.60
C ALA A 82 2.39 -3.13 -19.86
N ILE A 83 1.54 -2.48 -19.06
CA ILE A 83 0.08 -2.46 -19.23
C ILE A 83 -0.35 -1.34 -20.20
N GLY A 84 0.25 -0.15 -20.09
CA GLY A 84 -0.08 1.04 -20.89
C GLY A 84 0.47 1.05 -22.32
N ASP A 85 1.45 0.20 -22.65
CA ASP A 85 1.91 -0.03 -24.04
C ASP A 85 0.84 -0.78 -24.88
N ILE A 86 -0.15 -1.39 -24.23
CA ILE A 86 -1.31 -2.01 -24.88
C ILE A 86 -2.50 -1.06 -24.70
N SER A 87 -2.84 -0.31 -25.75
CA SER A 87 -3.83 0.79 -25.80
C SER A 87 -5.23 0.50 -25.26
N HIS A 88 -5.54 -0.75 -24.92
CA HIS A 88 -6.84 -1.22 -24.43
C HIS A 88 -6.80 -1.92 -23.07
N GLN A 89 -5.63 -2.08 -22.44
CA GLN A 89 -5.56 -2.68 -21.12
C GLN A 89 -5.94 -1.69 -20.03
N THR A 90 -6.79 -2.17 -19.11
CA THR A 90 -7.16 -1.46 -17.89
C THR A 90 -6.42 -2.09 -16.71
N ALA A 91 -6.16 -1.30 -15.68
CA ALA A 91 -5.63 -1.81 -14.43
C ALA A 91 -6.64 -1.55 -13.30
N ARG A 92 -6.62 -2.42 -12.30
CA ARG A 92 -7.32 -2.23 -11.04
C ARG A 92 -6.31 -2.24 -9.92
N GLY A 93 -6.55 -1.45 -8.91
CA GLY A 93 -5.73 -1.44 -7.72
C GLY A 93 -6.55 -1.07 -6.51
N ASP A 94 -5.86 -1.02 -5.39
CA ASP A 94 -6.42 -0.58 -4.13
C ASP A 94 -5.41 0.26 -3.37
N VAL A 95 -5.96 1.22 -2.62
CA VAL A 95 -5.22 1.97 -1.62
C VAL A 95 -5.72 1.52 -0.27
N SER A 96 -4.81 1.08 0.58
CA SER A 96 -5.11 0.72 1.96
C SER A 96 -4.42 1.64 2.94
N VAL A 97 -5.12 1.94 4.04
CA VAL A 97 -4.58 2.60 5.23
C VAL A 97 -4.82 1.66 6.40
N SER A 98 -3.76 1.32 7.13
CA SER A 98 -3.81 0.47 8.32
C SER A 98 -3.23 1.22 9.51
N ILE A 99 -3.94 1.21 10.64
CA ILE A 99 -3.44 1.69 11.93
C ILE A 99 -3.23 0.48 12.85
N HIS A 100 -2.01 0.35 13.35
CA HIS A 100 -1.57 -0.72 14.24
C HIS A 100 -1.37 -0.19 15.65
N TYR A 101 -2.11 -0.73 16.62
CA TYR A 101 -1.97 -0.38 18.04
C TYR A 101 -1.04 -1.38 18.70
N LEU A 102 0.22 -1.00 18.94
CA LEU A 102 1.27 -1.98 19.27
C LEU A 102 1.27 -2.41 20.73
N ASP A 103 0.74 -1.56 21.62
CA ASP A 103 0.71 -1.82 23.06
C ASP A 103 -0.70 -2.13 23.59
N ALA A 104 -1.70 -2.18 22.71
CA ALA A 104 -3.09 -2.44 23.07
C ALA A 104 -3.55 -3.79 22.53
N GLU A 105 -4.37 -4.51 23.29
CA GLU A 105 -5.02 -5.75 22.84
C GLU A 105 -6.24 -5.43 21.97
N ARG A 106 -6.02 -4.64 20.91
CA ARG A 106 -7.04 -4.19 19.95
C ARG A 106 -6.61 -4.59 18.54
N HIS A 107 -7.60 -4.95 17.72
CA HIS A 107 -7.37 -5.25 16.31
C HIS A 107 -7.02 -3.99 15.51
N ASP A 108 -6.20 -4.18 14.48
CA ASP A 108 -5.81 -3.11 13.57
C ASP A 108 -7.02 -2.51 12.82
N ASP A 109 -6.99 -1.19 12.66
CA ASP A 109 -8.00 -0.50 11.87
C ASP A 109 -7.55 -0.36 10.42
N VAL A 110 -8.15 -1.17 9.55
CA VAL A 110 -7.82 -1.20 8.12
C VAL A 110 -8.96 -0.63 7.28
N GLY A 111 -8.61 0.30 6.38
CA GLY A 111 -9.50 0.88 5.38
C GLY A 111 -8.95 0.65 3.99
N VAL A 112 -9.77 0.13 3.08
CA VAL A 112 -9.39 -0.16 1.70
C VAL A 112 -10.31 0.57 0.72
N VAL A 113 -9.72 1.17 -0.31
CA VAL A 113 -10.43 1.86 -1.39
C VAL A 113 -9.93 1.35 -2.73
N PRO A 114 -10.77 0.65 -3.50
CA PRO A 114 -10.40 0.23 -4.84
C PRO A 114 -10.37 1.42 -5.80
N PHE A 115 -9.53 1.34 -6.82
CA PHE A 115 -9.51 2.27 -7.94
C PHE A 115 -9.31 1.55 -9.27
N GLY A 116 -9.76 2.18 -10.35
CA GLY A 116 -9.47 1.77 -11.71
C GLY A 116 -8.50 2.75 -12.36
N VAL A 117 -7.71 2.23 -13.29
CA VAL A 117 -6.94 3.04 -14.23
C VAL A 117 -7.37 2.67 -15.64
N THR A 118 -7.75 3.70 -16.39
CA THR A 118 -8.24 3.61 -17.77
C THR A 118 -7.28 4.31 -18.73
N PRO A 119 -7.36 4.01 -20.04
CA PRO A 119 -6.60 4.74 -21.05
C PRO A 119 -6.84 6.27 -21.01
N HIS A 120 -8.06 6.70 -20.69
CA HIS A 120 -8.39 8.12 -20.54
C HIS A 120 -7.59 8.81 -19.43
N ASP A 121 -7.34 8.12 -18.31
CA ASP A 121 -6.51 8.68 -17.22
C ASP A 121 -5.07 8.96 -17.69
N LEU A 122 -4.55 8.15 -18.61
CA LEU A 122 -3.23 8.35 -19.21
C LEU A 122 -3.22 9.51 -20.20
N GLU A 123 -4.28 9.69 -20.98
CA GLU A 123 -4.42 10.84 -21.88
C GLU A 123 -4.47 12.15 -21.11
N GLU A 124 -5.25 12.20 -20.02
CA GLU A 124 -5.31 13.35 -19.12
C GLU A 124 -3.95 13.61 -18.45
N ALA A 125 -3.24 12.55 -18.04
CA ALA A 125 -1.89 12.69 -17.52
C ALA A 125 -0.92 13.27 -18.58
N LYS A 126 -0.95 12.79 -19.82
CA LYS A 126 -0.15 13.31 -20.95
C LYS A 126 -0.41 14.80 -21.19
N LYS A 127 -1.68 15.22 -21.20
CA LYS A 127 -2.06 16.64 -21.34
C LYS A 127 -1.48 17.47 -20.20
N ALA A 128 -1.56 16.98 -18.97
CA ALA A 128 -1.12 17.69 -17.77
C ALA A 128 0.41 17.75 -17.60
N THR A 129 1.15 16.73 -18.03
CA THR A 129 2.62 16.69 -17.94
C THR A 129 3.32 17.29 -19.16
N ARG A 130 2.61 17.40 -20.30
CA ARG A 130 3.16 17.79 -21.61
C ARG A 130 4.33 16.90 -22.05
N THR A 131 4.31 15.62 -21.68
CA THR A 131 5.33 14.65 -22.08
C THR A 131 4.72 13.36 -22.61
N SER A 132 5.38 12.77 -23.61
CA SER A 132 5.05 11.44 -24.13
C SER A 132 5.66 10.31 -23.27
N ARG A 133 6.53 10.65 -22.31
CA ARG A 133 7.20 9.69 -21.42
C ARG A 133 6.19 8.88 -20.58
N PRO A 134 6.07 7.56 -20.81
CA PRO A 134 5.01 6.76 -20.19
C PRO A 134 5.21 6.59 -18.67
N ASP A 135 6.46 6.52 -18.21
CA ASP A 135 6.83 6.44 -16.80
C ASP A 135 6.36 7.66 -16.01
N VAL A 136 6.61 8.87 -16.53
CA VAL A 136 6.22 10.12 -15.88
C VAL A 136 4.70 10.24 -15.78
N ASN A 137 3.99 9.84 -16.84
CA ASN A 137 2.54 9.86 -16.88
C ASN A 137 1.92 8.84 -15.91
N ALA A 138 2.47 7.62 -15.86
CA ALA A 138 2.07 6.58 -14.92
C ALA A 138 2.24 7.03 -13.47
N ILE A 139 3.40 7.59 -13.11
CA ILE A 139 3.66 8.13 -11.77
C ILE A 139 2.63 9.21 -11.40
N LYS A 140 2.27 10.10 -12.34
CA LYS A 140 1.27 11.13 -12.09
C LYS A 140 -0.11 10.53 -11.77
N VAL A 141 -0.56 9.55 -12.55
CA VAL A 141 -1.83 8.85 -12.30
C VAL A 141 -1.78 8.14 -10.95
N LEU A 142 -0.73 7.37 -10.67
CA LEU A 142 -0.60 6.61 -9.44
C LEU A 142 -0.55 7.51 -8.19
N ARG A 143 0.15 8.65 -8.24
CA ARG A 143 0.15 9.63 -7.14
C ARG A 143 -1.22 10.25 -6.91
N LEU A 144 -1.97 10.53 -7.98
CA LEU A 144 -3.33 11.03 -7.86
C LEU A 144 -4.25 9.99 -7.20
N ARG A 145 -4.20 8.74 -7.66
CA ARG A 145 -4.98 7.64 -7.08
C ARG A 145 -4.60 7.36 -5.62
N LEU A 146 -3.31 7.39 -5.31
CA LEU A 146 -2.81 7.26 -3.94
C LEU A 146 -3.36 8.38 -3.04
N ARG A 147 -3.23 9.65 -3.44
CA ARG A 147 -3.70 10.79 -2.63
C ARG A 147 -5.20 10.71 -2.35
N ASP A 148 -5.99 10.52 -3.39
CA ASP A 148 -7.45 10.50 -3.27
C ASP A 148 -7.92 9.24 -2.52
N GLY A 149 -7.24 8.10 -2.75
CA GLY A 149 -7.49 6.83 -2.08
C GLY A 149 -7.17 6.85 -0.60
N VAL A 150 -6.05 7.46 -0.17
CA VAL A 150 -5.66 7.59 1.25
C VAL A 150 -6.71 8.39 2.00
N LEU A 151 -7.13 9.55 1.47
CA LEU A 151 -8.16 10.36 2.13
C LEU A 151 -9.49 9.61 2.25
N ALA A 152 -9.89 8.87 1.21
CA ALA A 152 -11.11 8.08 1.24
C ALA A 152 -11.01 6.88 2.21
N ALA A 153 -9.86 6.21 2.26
CA ALA A 153 -9.60 5.09 3.17
C ALA A 153 -9.58 5.56 4.63
N TYR A 154 -8.92 6.69 4.91
CA TYR A 154 -8.89 7.31 6.23
C TYR A 154 -10.30 7.65 6.72
N ARG A 155 -11.12 8.29 5.88
CA ARG A 155 -12.53 8.59 6.23
C ARG A 155 -13.35 7.35 6.57
N LYS A 156 -13.07 6.20 5.95
CA LYS A 156 -13.74 4.92 6.28
C LYS A 156 -13.35 4.38 7.66
N ILE A 157 -12.11 4.59 8.09
CA ILE A 157 -11.62 4.09 9.39
C ILE A 157 -11.83 5.08 10.53
N GLU A 158 -11.99 6.38 10.23
CA GLU A 158 -12.10 7.44 11.24
C GLU A 158 -13.10 7.16 12.37
N PRO A 159 -14.32 6.61 12.14
CA PRO A 159 -15.23 6.26 13.22
C PRO A 159 -14.62 5.24 14.20
N ARG A 160 -13.89 4.25 13.68
CA ARG A 160 -13.22 3.23 14.51
C ARG A 160 -11.99 3.79 15.23
N LEU A 161 -11.27 4.73 14.63
CA LEU A 161 -10.19 5.46 15.31
C LEU A 161 -10.73 6.26 16.50
N ARG A 162 -11.91 6.88 16.36
CA ARG A 162 -12.59 7.57 17.47
C ARG A 162 -12.94 6.61 18.60
N ASP A 163 -13.35 5.39 18.28
CA ASP A 163 -13.63 4.37 19.29
C ASP A 163 -12.34 3.85 19.96
N ALA A 164 -11.27 3.65 19.19
CA ALA A 164 -9.94 3.33 19.72
C ALA A 164 -9.45 4.40 20.72
N ILE A 165 -9.72 5.69 20.43
CA ILE A 165 -9.40 6.81 21.31
C ILE A 165 -10.17 6.78 22.62
N LYS A 166 -11.46 6.40 22.58
CA LYS A 166 -12.27 6.22 23.81
C LYS A 166 -11.77 5.04 24.64
N GLU A 167 -11.35 3.97 23.97
CA GLU A 167 -10.77 2.77 24.58
C GLU A 167 -9.31 2.95 25.01
N ARG A 168 -8.71 4.12 24.73
CA ARG A 168 -7.31 4.46 25.04
C ARG A 168 -6.27 3.60 24.31
N ALA A 169 -6.64 2.97 23.20
CA ALA A 169 -5.73 2.10 22.44
C ALA A 169 -4.59 2.86 21.74
N ASP A 170 -4.75 4.16 21.43
CA ASP A 170 -3.74 5.02 20.81
C ASP A 170 -2.83 5.74 21.81
N ILE A 171 -2.96 5.50 23.13
CA ILE A 171 -2.05 6.11 24.12
C ILE A 171 -0.62 5.58 23.95
N GLY A 172 -0.48 4.30 23.57
CA GLY A 172 0.83 3.68 23.36
C GLY A 172 1.45 4.01 22.01
N HIS A 173 2.40 3.17 21.62
CA HIS A 173 3.03 3.17 20.32
C HIS A 173 2.01 2.77 19.25
N VAL A 174 1.97 3.55 18.17
CA VAL A 174 1.06 3.33 17.04
C VAL A 174 1.87 3.36 15.76
N ALA A 175 1.55 2.48 14.81
CA ALA A 175 2.11 2.56 13.46
C ALA A 175 1.00 2.80 12.44
N ALA A 176 1.27 3.64 11.44
CA ALA A 176 0.41 3.77 10.27
C ALA A 176 1.12 3.19 9.05
N GLU A 177 0.36 2.48 8.24
CA GLU A 177 0.83 1.93 6.98
C GLU A 177 -0.10 2.31 5.85
N VAL A 178 0.49 2.86 4.79
CA VAL A 178 -0.18 3.20 3.55
C VAL A 178 0.38 2.32 2.45
N THR A 179 -0.51 1.64 1.72
CA THR A 179 -0.12 0.77 0.61
C THR A 179 -0.94 1.11 -0.61
N LEU A 180 -0.28 1.16 -1.76
CA LEU A 180 -0.89 1.22 -3.09
C LEU A 180 -0.53 -0.06 -3.82
N ASP A 181 -1.53 -0.86 -4.17
CA ASP A 181 -1.36 -2.09 -4.96
C ASP A 181 -1.92 -1.89 -6.37
N LEU A 182 -1.28 -2.50 -7.37
CA LEU A 182 -1.70 -2.39 -8.76
C LEU A 182 -1.64 -3.73 -9.50
N ARG A 183 -2.78 -4.09 -10.09
CA ARG A 183 -3.01 -5.35 -10.79
C ARG A 183 -3.51 -5.09 -12.22
N PRO A 184 -2.95 -5.75 -13.24
CA PRO A 184 -3.55 -5.73 -14.57
C PRO A 184 -4.93 -6.41 -14.54
N ASN A 185 -5.91 -5.87 -15.25
CA ASN A 185 -7.11 -6.65 -15.55
C ASN A 185 -6.75 -7.69 -16.60
N ALA A 186 -6.90 -8.97 -16.26
CA ALA A 186 -6.84 -10.01 -17.28
C ALA A 186 -7.95 -9.75 -18.31
N PRO A 187 -7.69 -9.87 -19.63
CA PRO A 187 -8.77 -9.88 -20.59
C PRO A 187 -9.69 -11.05 -20.23
N SER A 188 -10.99 -10.77 -20.09
CA SER A 188 -12.01 -11.80 -20.08
C SER A 188 -11.88 -12.58 -21.39
N LEU A 189 -11.44 -13.84 -21.29
CA LEU A 189 -11.42 -14.80 -22.40
C LEU A 189 -12.84 -15.08 -22.90
#